data_AF-A0A1R0Y5E5-F1
#
_entry.id   AF-A0A1R0Y5E5-F1
#
_cell.length_a   1.000
_cell.length_b   1.000
_cell.length_c   1.000
_cell.angle_alpha   90.00
_cell.angle_beta   90.00
_cell.angle_gamma   90.00
#
_symmetry.space_group_name_H-M   'P 1'
#
loop_
_entity.id
_entity.type
_entity.pdbx_description
1 polymer ?
#
loop_
_entity_poly.entity_id
_entity_poly.type
_entity_poly.pdbx_seq_one_letter_code
_entity_poly.pdbx_strand_id
1 'polypeptide(L)'
;MIDRDTEIKVVALLVQINFSMVIDRKHPLTEQVIEVVKKMEPVDQQILMLKYLHIDSDSTSHTQIYNDMGLTEAVYRNSRLRGLTNLTKEMDFPFTITMKKRKRYSKKQ
;
A
#
# COMPACT_ATOMS: atom_id res chain seq x y z
N MET A 1 8.77 13.75 -0.40
CA MET A 1 8.38 12.67 0.52
C MET A 1 6.87 12.74 0.65
N ILE A 2 6.15 11.63 0.48
CA ILE A 2 4.68 11.59 0.61
C ILE A 2 4.26 12.06 2.02
N ASP A 3 3.19 12.86 2.12
CA ASP A 3 2.64 13.26 3.41
C ASP A 3 1.85 12.10 4.05
N ARG A 4 1.63 12.20 5.36
CA ARG A 4 1.00 11.13 6.13
C ARG A 4 -0.43 10.82 5.68
N ASP A 5 -1.20 11.83 5.27
CA ASP A 5 -2.57 11.61 4.86
C ASP A 5 -2.62 10.89 3.52
N THR A 6 -1.81 11.31 2.56
CA THR A 6 -1.68 10.63 1.27
C THR A 6 -1.17 9.19 1.45
N GLU A 7 -0.20 8.97 2.33
CA GLU A 7 0.29 7.62 2.66
C GLU A 7 -0.85 6.70 3.14
N ILE A 8 -1.67 7.17 4.08
CA ILE A 8 -2.81 6.40 4.61
C ILE A 8 -3.79 6.05 3.49
N LYS A 9 -4.10 7.00 2.60
CA LYS A 9 -5.03 6.78 1.48
C LYS A 9 -4.51 5.73 0.51
N VAL A 10 -3.22 5.80 0.14
CA VAL A 10 -2.58 4.84 -0.77
C VAL A 10 -2.54 3.45 -0.14
N VAL A 11 -2.15 3.35 1.12
CA VAL A 11 -2.12 2.06 1.83
C VAL A 11 -3.52 1.45 1.88
N ALA A 12 -4.56 2.24 2.21
CA ALA A 12 -5.94 1.77 2.21
C ALA A 12 -6.38 1.26 0.83
N LEU A 13 -5.98 1.97 -0.24
CA LEU A 13 -6.26 1.54 -1.60
C LEU A 13 -5.56 0.22 -1.96
N LEU A 14 -4.27 0.08 -1.61
CA LEU A 14 -3.53 -1.15 -1.86
C LEU A 14 -4.13 -2.37 -1.15
N VAL A 15 -4.63 -2.18 0.08
CA VAL A 15 -5.38 -3.22 0.81
C VAL A 15 -6.68 -3.58 0.08
N GLN A 16 -7.42 -2.60 -0.44
CA GLN A 16 -8.61 -2.87 -1.26
C GLN A 16 -8.27 -3.63 -2.54
N ILE A 17 -7.17 -3.27 -3.21
CA ILE A 17 -6.70 -3.96 -4.41
C ILE A 17 -6.33 -5.41 -4.11
N ASN A 18 -5.64 -5.68 -3.00
CA ASN A 18 -5.31 -7.04 -2.62
C ASN A 18 -6.57 -7.88 -2.38
N PHE A 19 -7.55 -7.33 -1.65
CA PHE A 19 -8.84 -7.98 -1.48
C PHE A 19 -9.53 -8.26 -2.84
N SER A 20 -9.50 -7.28 -3.75
CA SER A 20 -10.00 -7.46 -5.11
C SER A 20 -9.21 -8.50 -5.91
N MET A 21 -7.88 -8.63 -5.74
CA MET A 21 -7.08 -9.67 -6.39
C MET A 21 -7.47 -11.09 -5.97
N VAL A 22 -8.02 -11.27 -4.77
CA VAL A 22 -8.54 -12.57 -4.31
C VAL A 22 -9.88 -12.90 -4.98
N ILE A 23 -10.71 -11.89 -5.24
CA ILE A 23 -12.08 -12.05 -5.74
C ILE A 23 -12.14 -12.01 -7.27
N ASP A 24 -11.50 -11.02 -7.89
CA ASP A 24 -11.44 -10.80 -9.33
C ASP A 24 -10.12 -10.13 -9.73
N ARG A 25 -9.19 -10.95 -10.22
CA ARG A 25 -7.86 -10.51 -10.68
C ARG A 25 -7.89 -9.59 -11.90
N LYS A 26 -8.98 -9.56 -12.67
CA LYS A 26 -9.06 -8.81 -13.93
C LYS A 26 -9.64 -7.40 -13.78
N HIS A 27 -9.79 -6.93 -12.53
CA HIS A 27 -10.26 -5.57 -12.32
C HIS A 27 -9.22 -4.57 -12.88
N PRO A 28 -9.61 -3.62 -13.76
CA PRO A 28 -8.65 -2.74 -14.46
C PRO A 28 -7.73 -1.95 -13.53
N LEU A 29 -8.25 -1.50 -12.38
CA LEU A 29 -7.45 -0.79 -11.38
C LEU A 29 -6.36 -1.67 -10.77
N THR A 30 -6.65 -2.96 -10.57
CA THR A 30 -5.69 -3.93 -10.03
C THR A 30 -4.55 -4.16 -11.02
N GLU A 31 -4.89 -4.32 -12.30
CA GLU A 31 -3.89 -4.47 -13.37
C GLU A 31 -2.99 -3.24 -13.47
N GLN A 32 -3.58 -2.04 -13.45
CA GLN A 32 -2.83 -0.78 -13.50
C GLN A 32 -1.84 -0.65 -12.33
N VAL A 33 -2.26 -0.97 -11.10
CA VAL A 33 -1.40 -0.90 -9.91
C VAL A 33 -0.24 -1.89 -10.05
N ILE A 34 -0.55 -3.13 -10.45
CA ILE A 34 0.47 -4.18 -10.61
C ILE A 34 1.46 -3.80 -11.70
N GLU A 35 1.03 -3.20 -12.80
CA GLU A 35 1.92 -2.72 -13.85
C GLU A 35 2.86 -1.61 -13.37
N VAL A 36 2.34 -0.65 -12.60
CA VAL A 36 3.17 0.42 -12.01
C VAL A 36 4.19 -0.17 -11.04
N VAL A 37 3.78 -1.08 -10.16
CA VAL A 37 4.67 -1.75 -9.20
C VAL A 37 5.76 -2.56 -9.91
N LYS A 38 5.44 -3.26 -11.00
CA LYS A 38 6.41 -4.03 -11.80
C LYS A 38 7.48 -3.19 -12.49
N LYS A 39 7.25 -1.89 -12.68
CA LYS A 39 8.23 -0.96 -13.29
C LYS A 39 9.15 -0.30 -12.25
N MET A 40 8.94 -0.58 -10.96
CA MET A 40 9.74 0.02 -9.89
C MET A 40 11.10 -0.66 -9.74
N GLU A 41 12.01 0.01 -9.02
CA GLU A 41 13.25 -0.58 -8.55
C GLU A 41 12.98 -1.89 -7.80
N PRO A 42 13.81 -2.93 -7.96
CA PRO A 42 13.52 -4.28 -7.46
C PRO A 42 13.17 -4.33 -5.96
N VAL A 43 13.89 -3.54 -5.15
CA VAL A 43 13.65 -3.47 -3.69
C VAL A 43 12.30 -2.85 -3.37
N ASP A 44 11.93 -1.76 -4.05
CA ASP A 44 10.65 -1.07 -3.84
C ASP A 44 9.51 -1.98 -4.27
N GLN A 45 9.64 -2.61 -5.44
CA GLN A 45 8.69 -3.57 -5.98
C GLN A 45 8.47 -4.70 -4.98
N GLN A 46 9.54 -5.34 -4.51
CA GLN A 46 9.45 -6.50 -3.62
C GLN A 46 8.79 -6.12 -2.29
N ILE A 47 9.15 -4.97 -1.71
CA ILE A 47 8.52 -4.45 -0.48
C ILE A 47 7.02 -4.22 -0.68
N LEU A 48 6.61 -3.57 -1.77
CA LEU A 48 5.20 -3.28 -2.02
C LEU A 48 4.39 -4.56 -2.29
N MET A 49 4.97 -5.49 -3.05
CA MET A 49 4.37 -6.79 -3.29
C MET A 49 4.16 -7.55 -1.98
N LEU A 50 5.21 -7.75 -1.18
CA LEU A 50 5.13 -8.50 0.08
C LEU A 50 4.20 -7.83 1.09
N LYS A 51 4.31 -6.52 1.28
CA LYS A 51 3.60 -5.84 2.37
C LYS A 51 2.14 -5.56 2.05
N TYR A 52 1.78 -5.43 0.78
CA TYR A 52 0.46 -4.91 0.39
C TYR A 52 -0.30 -5.74 -0.63
N LEU A 53 0.38 -6.42 -1.56
CA LEU A 53 -0.27 -7.06 -2.71
C LEU A 53 -0.14 -8.59 -2.73
N HIS A 54 0.52 -9.17 -1.72
CA HIS A 54 0.63 -10.61 -1.52
C HIS A 54 -0.56 -11.12 -0.72
N ILE A 55 -0.97 -12.37 -0.94
CA ILE A 55 -2.12 -12.98 -0.23
C ILE A 55 -1.94 -12.98 1.30
N ASP A 56 -0.68 -13.06 1.76
CA ASP A 56 -0.31 -13.04 3.18
C ASP A 56 0.07 -11.65 3.70
N SER A 57 -0.32 -10.57 3.01
CA SER A 57 0.09 -9.20 3.38
C SER A 57 -0.34 -8.78 4.79
N ASP A 58 -1.48 -9.32 5.24
CA ASP A 58 -2.11 -8.98 6.53
C ASP A 58 -1.37 -9.61 7.70
N SER A 59 -0.81 -10.81 7.51
CA SER A 59 0.00 -11.51 8.53
C SER A 59 1.48 -11.12 8.48
N THR A 60 1.96 -10.59 7.35
CA THR A 60 3.37 -10.22 7.17
C THR A 60 3.69 -8.87 7.82
N SER A 61 4.54 -8.85 8.85
CA SER A 61 4.93 -7.61 9.54
C SER A 61 6.04 -6.84 8.79
N HIS A 62 6.14 -5.52 9.01
CA HIS A 62 7.25 -4.72 8.48
C HIS A 62 8.62 -5.25 8.91
N THR A 63 8.73 -5.65 10.19
CA THR A 63 9.95 -6.22 10.78
C THR A 63 10.38 -7.50 10.11
N GLN A 64 9.42 -8.39 9.87
CA GLN A 64 9.69 -9.63 9.15
C GLN A 64 10.24 -9.35 7.75
N ILE A 65 9.64 -8.44 7.00
CA ILE A 65 10.07 -8.15 5.62
C ILE A 65 11.51 -7.65 5.57
N TYR A 66 11.87 -6.65 6.38
CA TYR A 66 13.23 -6.12 6.30
C TYR A 66 14.27 -7.11 6.81
N ASN A 67 13.93 -7.96 7.80
CA ASN A 67 14.82 -9.03 8.26
C ASN A 67 15.03 -10.09 7.18
N ASP A 68 13.94 -10.57 6.56
CA ASP A 68 13.97 -11.61 5.52
C ASP A 68 14.70 -11.13 4.26
N MET A 69 14.63 -9.83 3.95
CA MET A 69 15.34 -9.20 2.84
C MET A 69 16.79 -8.80 3.18
N GLY A 70 17.26 -8.98 4.42
CA GLY A 70 18.59 -8.53 4.86
C GLY A 70 18.78 -7.02 4.83
N LEU A 71 17.69 -6.25 4.97
CA LEU A 71 17.69 -4.79 4.97
C LEU A 71 17.70 -4.24 6.40
N THR A 72 18.25 -3.05 6.57
CA THR A 72 18.01 -2.26 7.79
C THR A 72 16.63 -1.62 7.75
N GLU A 73 16.06 -1.33 8.91
CA GLU A 73 14.78 -0.62 9.03
C GLU A 73 14.77 0.70 8.25
N ALA A 74 15.88 1.44 8.26
CA ALA A 74 16.01 2.71 7.56
C ALA A 74 15.94 2.53 6.03
N VAL A 75 16.66 1.55 5.47
CA VAL A 75 16.62 1.26 4.03
C VAL A 75 15.23 0.77 3.62
N TYR A 76 14.64 -0.10 4.42
CA TYR A 76 13.27 -0.56 4.21
C TYR A 76 12.28 0.60 4.17
N ARG A 77 12.31 1.47 5.19
CA ARG A 77 11.40 2.62 5.29
C ARG A 77 11.55 3.55 4.09
N ASN A 78 12.77 3.85 3.67
CA ASN A 78 13.03 4.74 2.54
C ASN A 78 12.52 4.13 1.22
N SER A 79 12.79 2.85 0.99
CA SER A 79 12.36 2.13 -0.21
C SER A 79 10.83 2.02 -0.27
N ARG A 80 10.19 1.70 0.86
CA ARG A 80 8.73 1.69 1.00
C ARG A 80 8.12 3.05 0.67
N LEU A 81 8.60 4.13 1.29
CA LEU A 81 8.06 5.46 1.06
C LEU A 81 8.29 5.95 -0.37
N ARG A 82 9.43 5.60 -0.97
CA ARG A 82 9.72 5.87 -2.38
C ARG A 82 8.75 5.14 -3.30
N GLY A 83 8.53 3.84 -3.08
CA GLY A 83 7.56 3.04 -3.83
C GLY A 83 6.13 3.61 -3.73
N LEU A 84 5.66 3.94 -2.51
CA LEU A 84 4.35 4.56 -2.31
C LEU A 84 4.26 5.93 -3.02
N THR A 85 5.31 6.73 -2.96
CA THR A 85 5.37 8.03 -3.67
C THR A 85 5.30 7.84 -5.19
N ASN A 86 5.99 6.84 -5.74
CA ASN A 86 5.95 6.58 -7.18
C ASN A 86 4.57 6.12 -7.63
N LEU A 87 3.91 5.24 -6.85
CA LEU A 87 2.51 4.86 -7.08
C LEU A 87 1.60 6.09 -7.16
N THR A 88 1.76 7.05 -6.25
CA THR A 88 0.91 8.25 -6.27
C THR A 88 1.08 9.12 -7.50
N LYS A 89 2.31 9.19 -8.04
CA LYS A 89 2.61 10.00 -9.20
C LYS A 89 2.08 9.38 -10.49
N GLU A 90 2.25 8.06 -10.63
CA GLU A 90 1.90 7.34 -11.85
C GLU A 90 0.39 7.13 -12.02
N MET A 91 -0.34 7.02 -10.91
CA MET A 91 -1.76 6.66 -10.94
C MET A 91 -2.73 7.85 -10.90
N ASP A 92 -2.21 9.09 -10.85
CA ASP A 92 -2.97 10.34 -10.69
C ASP A 92 -4.24 10.15 -9.84
N PHE A 93 -4.06 9.56 -8.65
CA PHE A 93 -5.18 9.01 -7.88
C PHE A 93 -6.18 10.13 -7.57
N PRO A 94 -7.45 10.01 -8.02
CA PRO A 94 -8.50 10.90 -7.55
C PRO A 94 -8.78 10.49 -6.10
N PHE A 95 -8.09 11.11 -5.15
CA PHE A 95 -8.28 10.86 -3.72
C PHE A 95 -9.59 11.49 -3.21
N THR A 96 -10.72 11.22 -3.84
CA THR A 96 -12.06 11.43 -3.29
C THR A 96 -12.40 10.31 -2.32
N ILE A 97 -11.56 10.11 -1.30
CA ILE A 97 -11.95 9.30 -0.14
C ILE A 97 -12.95 10.14 0.65
N THR A 98 -14.24 9.99 0.33
CA THR A 98 -15.32 10.47 1.19
C THR A 98 -15.28 9.67 2.47
N MET A 99 -14.46 10.09 3.43
CA MET A 99 -14.57 9.59 4.80
C MET A 99 -15.94 10.03 5.32
N LYS A 100 -16.95 9.15 5.25
CA LYS A 100 -18.15 9.30 6.07
C LYS A 100 -17.67 9.28 7.52
N LYS A 101 -17.59 10.47 8.13
CA LYS A 101 -17.31 10.66 9.55
C LYS A 101 -18.21 9.70 10.33
N ARG A 102 -17.65 8.60 10.85
CA ARG A 102 -18.35 7.78 11.83
C ARG A 102 -18.52 8.67 13.07
N LYS A 103 -19.73 9.17 13.30
CA LYS A 103 -20.11 9.84 14.55
C LYS A 103 -19.78 8.87 15.68
N ARG A 104 -18.78 9.22 16.50
CA ARG A 104 -18.53 8.54 17.76
C ARG A 104 -19.73 8.85 18.66
N TYR A 105 -20.57 7.87 18.93
CA TYR A 105 -21.56 7.99 20.00
C TYR A 105 -20.81 7.98 21.33
N SER A 106 -20.72 9.15 21.94
CA SER A 106 -20.34 9.28 23.36
C SER A 106 -21.49 8.73 24.19
N LYS A 107 -21.32 7.52 24.75
CA LYS A 107 -22.17 7.06 25.85
C LYS A 107 -21.69 7.79 27.11
N LYS A 108 -22.47 8.79 27.54
CA LYS A 108 -22.44 9.23 28.94
C LYS A 108 -23.09 8.14 29.79
N GLN A 109 -22.36 7.63 30.76
CA GLN A 109 -22.90 7.09 32.01
C GLN A 109 -22.11 7.73 33.14
#